data_AF-A0A6L8FS47-F1
#
_entry.id   AF-A0A6L8FS47-F1
#
_cell.length_a   1.000
_cell.length_b   1.000
_cell.length_c   1.000
_cell.angle_alpha   90.00
_cell.angle_beta   90.00
_cell.angle_gamma   90.00
#
_symmetry.space_group_name_H-M   'P 1'
#
loop_
_entity.id
_entity.type
_entity.pdbx_description
1 polymer ?
#
loop_
_entity_poly.entity_id
_entity_poly.type
_entity_poly.pdbx_seq_one_letter_code
_entity_poly.pdbx_strand_id
1 'polypeptide(L)'
;MDCKKINANLLLTMAILAALWPVPTVHAQPWLVRGTVTDASTGQPLPAATVQLAGTYSGTIANDEGEYSLKVQQLPATLTVSYIGYVSQERVLTAPAERIDFALTPVPFLLDPIVVTAETSAEGIMRQVIRRKQEWRPSLASYQAQAYARRVLENEEGIVSIGELASEIYWERERGLREVVKSRRVTQNLDAQEAYISAFAGFANFYDDDIPFIGHTLIGPTHPDALKHYHFDLIGQRYLDDKVVFDISVEPKNKLQAAFVGRVSVLDEDFALLEVELAPSRASMTSAVPLPLIEHMDFAYQQQFRGFAGGVRLPVDYRASMAVKISMVGLHFPAIKYDVVTRLSDYQVNVDMPDSLYASEEVLQVDSLAVAQDSSFARLADKVPLSAREQAAYATIDSTMQFENAFQPTGFLARLLVKEQADETEERTEQATEKTGVRVEPSRWGSVNLKPALRYDRVGG
;
A
#
# COMPACT_ATOMS: atom_id res chain seq x y z
N MET A 1 -23.58 60.36 49.94
CA MET A 1 -22.97 59.80 48.72
C MET A 1 -21.68 59.14 49.15
N ASP A 2 -21.69 57.82 49.32
CA ASP A 2 -20.48 57.09 49.72
C ASP A 2 -20.21 55.99 48.70
N CYS A 3 -19.16 56.24 47.92
CA CYS A 3 -18.73 55.43 46.78
C CYS A 3 -17.98 54.22 47.36
N LYS A 4 -18.61 53.04 47.38
CA LYS A 4 -17.98 51.79 47.81
C LYS A 4 -16.68 51.60 47.04
N LYS A 5 -15.56 51.65 47.76
CA LYS A 5 -14.21 51.33 47.27
C LYS A 5 -14.23 49.89 46.73
N ILE A 6 -14.28 49.74 45.42
CA ILE A 6 -14.07 48.45 44.76
C ILE A 6 -12.59 48.12 44.96
N ASN A 7 -12.30 47.05 45.71
CA ASN A 7 -10.94 46.64 46.02
C ASN A 7 -10.20 46.30 44.71
N ALA A 8 -9.10 47.00 44.44
CA ALA A 8 -8.26 46.77 43.25
C ALA A 8 -7.80 45.31 43.13
N ASN A 9 -7.62 44.61 44.25
CA ASN A 9 -7.29 43.17 44.27
C ASN A 9 -8.44 42.28 43.79
N LEU A 10 -9.71 42.69 43.92
CA LEU A 10 -10.87 41.94 43.43
C LEU A 10 -11.04 42.10 41.91
N LEU A 11 -10.74 43.28 41.37
CA LEU A 11 -10.69 43.51 39.93
C LEU A 11 -9.51 42.77 39.27
N LEU A 12 -8.36 42.72 39.94
CA LEU A 12 -7.18 42.01 39.46
C LEU A 12 -7.38 40.48 39.47
N THR A 13 -8.03 39.91 40.50
CA THR A 13 -8.34 38.47 40.53
C THR A 13 -9.41 38.09 39.51
N MET A 14 -10.44 38.92 39.27
CA MET A 14 -11.40 38.66 38.19
C MET A 14 -10.77 38.79 36.79
N ALA A 15 -9.81 39.70 36.60
CA ALA A 15 -9.07 39.81 35.33
C ALA A 15 -8.15 38.60 35.07
N ILE A 16 -7.49 38.07 36.10
CA ILE A 16 -6.66 36.86 35.99
C ILE A 16 -7.53 35.61 35.75
N LEU A 17 -8.70 35.50 36.42
CA LEU A 17 -9.63 34.39 36.19
C LEU A 17 -10.26 34.41 34.77
N ALA A 18 -10.47 35.59 34.18
CA ALA A 18 -10.94 35.73 32.81
C ALA A 18 -9.85 35.43 31.77
N ALA A 19 -8.57 35.65 32.09
CA ALA A 19 -7.44 35.30 31.24
C ALA A 19 -7.07 33.80 31.25
N LEU A 20 -7.67 33.04 32.17
CA LEU A 20 -7.53 31.58 32.30
C LEU A 20 -8.66 30.81 31.60
N TRP A 21 -9.56 31.48 30.88
CA TRP A 21 -10.52 30.76 30.03
C TRP A 21 -9.75 30.11 28.88
N PRO A 22 -9.71 28.77 28.79
CA PRO A 22 -9.09 28.12 27.65
C PRO A 22 -9.80 28.63 26.41
N VAL A 23 -9.07 29.34 25.55
CA VAL A 23 -9.57 29.70 24.23
C VAL A 23 -9.91 28.38 23.56
N PRO A 24 -11.17 28.10 23.21
CA PRO A 24 -11.49 26.88 22.51
C PRO A 24 -10.71 26.92 21.21
N THR A 25 -9.73 26.03 21.08
CA THR A 25 -9.09 25.77 19.79
C THR A 25 -10.19 25.21 18.90
N VAL A 26 -10.74 26.05 18.03
CA VAL A 26 -11.61 25.61 16.95
C VAL A 26 -10.72 24.79 16.02
N HIS A 27 -10.65 23.48 16.26
CA HIS A 27 -10.11 22.54 15.29
C HIS A 27 -11.06 22.56 14.10
N ALA A 28 -10.64 23.22 13.02
CA ALA A 28 -11.35 23.15 11.75
C ALA A 28 -11.47 21.67 11.36
N GLN A 29 -12.70 21.17 11.21
CA GLN A 29 -12.88 19.82 10.72
C GLN A 29 -12.40 19.77 9.27
N PRO A 30 -11.57 18.80 8.90
CA PRO A 30 -11.11 18.67 7.53
C PRO A 30 -12.30 18.49 6.59
N TRP A 31 -12.29 19.22 5.46
CA TRP A 31 -13.30 19.09 4.42
C TRP A 31 -12.96 17.89 3.54
N LEU A 32 -13.92 17.00 3.33
CA LEU A 32 -13.74 15.85 2.46
C LEU A 32 -14.15 16.21 1.03
N VAL A 33 -13.18 16.29 0.13
CA VAL A 33 -13.41 16.51 -1.31
C VAL A 33 -13.42 15.16 -2.01
N ARG A 34 -14.45 14.90 -2.83
CA ARG A 34 -14.59 13.69 -3.64
C ARG A 34 -14.72 14.04 -5.11
N GLY A 35 -14.54 13.06 -5.98
CA GLY A 35 -14.87 13.21 -7.40
C GLY A 35 -14.29 12.09 -8.23
N THR A 36 -14.31 12.28 -9.54
CA THR A 36 -13.73 11.33 -10.50
C THR A 36 -12.63 11.97 -11.33
N VAL A 37 -11.65 11.16 -11.74
CA VAL A 37 -10.63 11.51 -12.73
C VAL A 37 -10.87 10.67 -13.99
N THR A 38 -11.10 11.33 -15.11
CA THR A 38 -11.40 10.68 -16.39
C THR A 38 -10.56 11.24 -17.53
N ASP A 39 -10.48 10.48 -18.62
CA ASP A 39 -9.98 10.96 -19.90
C ASP A 39 -11.00 11.90 -20.54
N ALA A 40 -10.60 13.13 -20.86
CA ALA A 40 -11.46 14.16 -21.45
C ALA A 40 -11.97 13.80 -22.86
N SER A 41 -11.25 12.93 -23.58
CA SER A 41 -11.57 12.52 -24.95
C SER A 41 -12.50 11.31 -25.01
N THR A 42 -12.31 10.33 -24.14
CA THR A 42 -13.08 9.06 -24.14
C THR A 42 -14.12 8.98 -23.02
N GLY A 43 -13.98 9.78 -21.97
CA GLY A 43 -14.78 9.68 -20.75
C GLY A 43 -14.45 8.48 -19.87
N GLN A 44 -13.43 7.68 -20.23
CA GLN A 44 -13.03 6.51 -19.45
C GLN A 44 -12.36 6.92 -18.12
N PRO A 45 -12.53 6.13 -17.06
CA PRO A 45 -11.86 6.39 -15.79
C PRO A 45 -10.34 6.27 -15.92
N LEU A 46 -9.61 7.09 -15.18
CA LEU A 46 -8.16 7.04 -15.07
C LEU A 46 -7.75 6.44 -13.72
N PRO A 47 -7.61 5.11 -13.64
CA PRO A 47 -7.22 4.46 -12.40
C PRO A 47 -5.80 4.86 -12.03
N ALA A 48 -5.52 4.92 -10.73
CA ALA A 48 -4.22 5.32 -10.21
C ALA A 48 -3.78 6.78 -10.54
N ALA A 49 -4.70 7.65 -11.00
CA ALA A 49 -4.44 9.07 -11.11
C ALA A 49 -4.16 9.69 -9.74
N THR A 50 -3.11 10.52 -9.66
CA THR A 50 -2.74 11.19 -8.41
C THR A 50 -3.53 12.49 -8.26
N VAL A 51 -4.08 12.72 -7.07
CA VAL A 51 -4.75 13.96 -6.68
C VAL A 51 -4.05 14.51 -5.43
N GLN A 52 -3.42 15.68 -5.53
CA GLN A 52 -2.54 16.20 -4.48
C GLN A 52 -2.91 17.65 -4.09
N LEU A 53 -2.69 18.00 -2.83
CA LEU A 53 -2.68 19.40 -2.39
C LEU A 53 -1.35 20.04 -2.76
N ALA A 54 -1.38 21.01 -3.68
CA ALA A 54 -0.20 21.68 -4.20
C ALA A 54 0.69 22.22 -3.08
N GLY A 55 2.00 22.00 -3.20
CA GLY A 55 2.99 22.43 -2.20
C GLY A 55 3.07 21.57 -0.93
N THR A 56 2.31 20.47 -0.85
CA THR A 56 2.33 19.54 0.31
C THR A 56 2.55 18.10 -0.15
N TYR A 57 2.88 17.18 0.76
CA TYR A 57 2.89 15.74 0.49
C TYR A 57 1.53 15.06 0.76
N SER A 58 0.49 15.86 1.01
CA SER A 58 -0.87 15.38 1.26
C SER A 58 -1.61 15.20 -0.06
N GLY A 59 -2.27 14.06 -0.22
CA GLY A 59 -2.88 13.66 -1.48
C GLY A 59 -3.46 12.25 -1.44
N THR A 60 -4.23 11.91 -2.45
CA THR A 60 -4.87 10.61 -2.64
C THR A 60 -4.64 10.10 -4.06
N ILE A 61 -5.14 8.90 -4.35
CA ILE A 61 -5.07 8.27 -5.66
C ILE A 61 -6.46 7.77 -6.05
N ALA A 62 -6.79 7.86 -7.34
CA ALA A 62 -8.04 7.37 -7.88
C ALA A 62 -8.09 5.82 -7.86
N ASN A 63 -9.26 5.26 -7.54
CA ASN A 63 -9.51 3.82 -7.60
C ASN A 63 -9.71 3.35 -9.05
N ASP A 64 -10.09 2.08 -9.22
CA ASP A 64 -10.23 1.45 -10.54
C ASP A 64 -11.36 2.08 -11.38
N GLU A 65 -12.36 2.68 -10.73
CA GLU A 65 -13.43 3.47 -11.34
C GLU A 65 -13.08 4.97 -11.51
N GLY A 66 -11.84 5.37 -11.24
CA GLY A 66 -11.40 6.76 -11.32
C GLY A 66 -11.89 7.64 -10.17
N GLU A 67 -12.56 7.10 -9.16
CA GLU A 67 -13.05 7.84 -8.00
C GLU A 67 -11.92 8.14 -7.02
N TYR A 68 -11.91 9.36 -6.47
CA TYR A 68 -10.94 9.77 -5.45
C TYR A 68 -11.63 10.44 -4.24
N SER A 69 -10.93 10.45 -3.11
CA SER A 69 -11.35 11.14 -1.89
C SER A 69 -10.14 11.71 -1.15
N LEU A 70 -10.15 13.01 -0.87
CA LEU A 70 -9.04 13.74 -0.25
C LEU A 70 -9.53 14.69 0.84
N LYS A 71 -8.85 14.70 1.98
CA LYS A 71 -9.11 15.68 3.04
C LYS A 71 -8.36 16.98 2.77
N VAL A 72 -9.07 18.09 2.90
CA VAL A 72 -8.53 19.44 2.79
C VAL A 72 -8.67 20.11 4.16
N GLN A 73 -7.55 20.48 4.76
CA GLN A 73 -7.54 21.03 6.13
C GLN A 73 -7.63 22.56 6.15
N GLN A 74 -7.20 23.23 5.09
CA GLN A 74 -7.11 24.69 5.02
C GLN A 74 -7.57 25.20 3.65
N LEU A 75 -8.12 26.41 3.63
CA LEU A 75 -8.54 27.12 2.42
C LEU A 75 -7.93 28.55 2.43
N PRO A 76 -7.57 29.11 1.27
CA PRO A 76 -7.66 28.48 -0.05
C PRO A 76 -6.63 27.34 -0.22
N ALA A 77 -6.97 26.36 -1.06
CA ALA A 77 -6.12 25.23 -1.39
C ALA A 77 -6.14 24.97 -2.90
N THR A 78 -5.04 24.51 -3.48
CA THR A 78 -4.99 24.10 -4.89
C THR A 78 -4.89 22.59 -4.97
N LEU A 79 -5.83 21.96 -5.66
CA LEU A 79 -5.75 20.55 -6.03
C LEU A 79 -5.04 20.43 -7.37
N THR A 80 -3.99 19.62 -7.43
CA THR A 80 -3.31 19.24 -8.67
C THR A 80 -3.61 17.78 -8.95
N VAL A 81 -4.08 17.50 -10.17
CA VAL A 81 -4.34 16.14 -10.66
C VAL A 81 -3.42 15.83 -11.81
N SER A 82 -2.71 14.71 -11.70
CA SER A 82 -1.70 14.29 -12.67
C SER A 82 -1.82 12.81 -12.98
N TYR A 83 -1.60 12.46 -14.24
CA TYR A 83 -1.56 11.07 -14.72
C TYR A 83 -0.60 11.00 -15.91
N ILE A 84 0.28 9.99 -15.94
CA ILE A 84 1.32 9.92 -16.97
C ILE A 84 0.67 9.70 -18.35
N GLY A 85 1.07 10.51 -19.32
CA GLY A 85 0.48 10.58 -20.66
C GLY A 85 -0.62 11.65 -20.80
N TYR A 86 -0.85 12.46 -19.77
CA TYR A 86 -1.90 13.48 -19.74
C TYR A 86 -1.37 14.81 -19.23
N VAL A 87 -2.04 15.90 -19.63
CA VAL A 87 -1.76 17.24 -19.11
C VAL A 87 -2.34 17.35 -17.70
N SER A 88 -1.50 17.67 -16.71
CA SER A 88 -1.96 17.88 -15.34
C SER A 88 -2.92 19.07 -15.27
N GLN A 89 -3.88 18.99 -14.36
CA GLN A 89 -4.87 20.05 -14.14
C GLN A 89 -4.82 20.55 -12.71
N GLU A 90 -4.99 21.85 -12.53
CA GLU A 90 -5.08 22.48 -11.22
C GLU A 90 -6.47 23.09 -10.98
N ARG A 91 -6.94 22.96 -9.75
CA ARG A 91 -8.21 23.55 -9.29
C ARG A 91 -8.03 24.24 -7.95
N VAL A 92 -8.20 25.56 -7.94
CA VAL A 92 -8.19 26.35 -6.71
C VAL A 92 -9.55 26.25 -6.00
N LEU A 93 -9.51 25.89 -4.71
CA LEU A 93 -10.62 25.85 -3.78
C LEU A 93 -10.54 27.08 -2.88
N THR A 94 -11.52 27.98 -2.99
CA THR A 94 -11.66 29.14 -2.12
C THR A 94 -12.75 28.97 -1.06
N ALA A 95 -13.58 27.94 -1.21
CA ALA A 95 -14.64 27.56 -0.29
C ALA A 95 -14.75 26.02 -0.25
N PRO A 96 -15.35 25.43 0.80
CA PRO A 96 -15.59 24.00 0.88
C PRO A 96 -16.41 23.52 -0.33
N ALA A 97 -15.98 22.42 -0.94
CA ALA A 97 -16.68 21.76 -2.04
C ALA A 97 -16.72 20.25 -1.78
N GLU A 98 -17.91 19.65 -1.91
CA GLU A 98 -18.08 18.21 -1.67
C GLU A 98 -17.64 17.37 -2.88
N ARG A 99 -17.81 17.90 -4.09
CA ARG A 99 -17.52 17.18 -5.35
C ARG A 99 -16.76 18.03 -6.36
N ILE A 100 -15.69 17.48 -6.93
CA ILE A 100 -14.87 18.08 -7.97
C ILE A 100 -14.41 17.00 -8.94
N ASP A 101 -14.92 17.02 -10.17
CA ASP A 101 -14.51 16.06 -11.19
C ASP A 101 -13.42 16.67 -12.09
N PHE A 102 -12.45 15.85 -12.49
CA PHE A 102 -11.35 16.22 -13.37
C PHE A 102 -11.42 15.39 -14.65
N ALA A 103 -11.30 16.07 -15.80
CA ALA A 103 -11.24 15.44 -17.10
C ALA A 103 -9.90 15.80 -17.75
N LEU A 104 -8.92 14.92 -17.65
CA LEU A 104 -7.56 15.17 -18.12
C LEU A 104 -7.46 15.02 -19.63
N THR A 105 -6.74 15.93 -20.28
CA THR A 105 -6.51 15.86 -21.72
C THR A 105 -5.29 14.98 -22.01
N PRO A 106 -5.40 13.93 -22.83
CA PRO A 106 -4.25 13.12 -23.23
C PRO A 106 -3.20 14.00 -23.93
N VAL A 107 -1.93 13.77 -23.64
CA VAL A 107 -0.83 14.35 -24.41
C VAL A 107 -0.73 13.52 -25.70
N PRO A 108 -0.87 14.13 -26.88
CA PRO A 108 -0.69 13.40 -28.13
C PRO A 108 0.73 12.85 -28.20
N PHE A 109 0.86 11.54 -28.44
CA PHE A 109 2.14 10.88 -28.63
C PHE A 109 2.85 11.47 -29.86
N LEU A 110 3.79 12.39 -29.64
CA LEU A 110 4.76 12.80 -30.63
C LEU A 110 6.03 12.00 -30.36
N LEU A 111 6.25 10.97 -31.18
CA LEU A 111 7.53 10.27 -31.24
C LEU A 111 8.50 11.17 -32.01
N ASP A 112 9.10 12.13 -31.32
CA ASP A 112 10.29 12.76 -31.86
C ASP A 112 11.39 11.69 -31.92
N PRO A 113 12.09 11.53 -33.06
CA PRO A 113 13.14 10.53 -33.17
C PRO A 113 14.26 10.86 -32.18
N ILE A 114 14.36 10.07 -31.11
CA ILE A 114 15.46 10.21 -30.17
C ILE A 114 16.72 9.69 -30.82
N VAL A 115 17.74 10.55 -30.81
CA VAL A 115 19.09 10.12 -31.08
C VAL A 115 19.50 9.21 -29.92
N VAL A 116 19.54 7.91 -30.17
CA VAL A 116 20.02 6.93 -29.20
C VAL A 116 21.52 7.17 -29.01
N THR A 117 21.86 7.75 -27.87
CA THR A 117 23.22 7.91 -27.38
C THR A 117 23.49 6.83 -26.32
N ALA A 118 24.74 6.73 -25.86
CA ALA A 118 25.03 5.88 -24.72
C ALA A 118 24.20 6.25 -23.47
N GLU A 119 23.87 7.53 -23.29
CA GLU A 119 23.12 8.04 -22.13
C GLU A 119 21.60 7.88 -22.29
N THR A 120 21.08 8.01 -23.51
CA THR A 120 19.64 7.86 -23.81
C THR A 120 19.24 6.44 -24.20
N SER A 121 20.19 5.50 -24.28
CA SER A 121 19.89 4.06 -24.31
C SER A 121 19.21 3.63 -23.00
N ALA A 122 18.35 2.61 -23.03
CA ALA A 122 17.68 2.12 -21.82
C ALA A 122 18.67 1.68 -20.72
N GLU A 123 19.75 0.97 -21.08
CA GLU A 123 20.83 0.65 -20.12
C GLU A 123 21.55 1.91 -19.62
N GLY A 124 21.72 2.92 -20.46
CA GLY A 124 22.26 4.23 -20.08
C GLY A 124 21.39 4.94 -19.05
N ILE A 125 20.09 5.04 -19.33
CA ILE A 125 19.08 5.62 -18.44
C ILE A 125 19.08 4.87 -17.11
N MET A 126 19.00 3.53 -17.13
CA MET A 126 19.01 2.74 -15.89
C MET A 126 20.31 2.86 -15.11
N ARG A 127 21.46 3.02 -15.78
CA ARG A 127 22.73 3.34 -15.10
C ARG A 127 22.68 4.67 -14.36
N GLN A 128 22.02 5.66 -14.95
CA GLN A 128 21.80 6.97 -14.32
C GLN A 128 20.86 6.84 -13.11
N VAL A 129 19.74 6.10 -13.24
CA VAL A 129 18.82 5.79 -12.12
C VAL A 129 19.57 5.18 -10.95
N ILE A 130 20.37 4.14 -11.21
CA ILE A 130 21.18 3.44 -10.20
C ILE A 130 22.16 4.42 -9.55
N ARG A 131 22.88 5.22 -10.34
CA ARG A 131 23.84 6.19 -9.79
C ARG A 131 23.17 7.25 -8.92
N ARG A 132 22.09 7.88 -9.39
CA ARG A 132 21.32 8.87 -8.61
C ARG A 132 20.80 8.28 -7.31
N LYS A 133 20.36 7.00 -7.34
CA LYS A 133 19.97 6.28 -6.13
C LYS A 133 21.11 6.21 -5.09
N GLN A 134 22.32 5.87 -5.53
CA GLN A 134 23.49 5.83 -4.63
C GLN A 134 23.83 7.21 -4.05
N GLU A 135 23.47 8.30 -4.73
CA GLU A 135 23.65 9.67 -4.22
C GLU A 135 22.63 10.01 -3.11
N TRP A 136 21.33 9.75 -3.33
CA TRP A 136 20.29 10.20 -2.39
C TRP A 136 19.97 9.18 -1.28
N ARG A 137 20.06 7.86 -1.52
CA ARG A 137 19.65 6.83 -0.55
C ARG A 137 20.39 6.93 0.79
N PRO A 138 21.72 7.21 0.83
CA PRO A 138 22.44 7.40 2.09
C PRO A 138 22.03 8.67 2.87
N SER A 139 21.29 9.60 2.26
CA SER A 139 20.76 10.78 2.96
C SER A 139 19.44 10.51 3.70
N LEU A 140 18.77 9.38 3.43
CA LEU A 140 17.50 9.02 4.06
C LEU A 140 17.72 8.22 5.36
N ALA A 141 17.81 8.91 6.49
CA ALA A 141 18.04 8.31 7.81
C ALA A 141 16.76 7.68 8.39
N SER A 142 15.63 8.34 8.21
CA SER A 142 14.34 7.93 8.73
C SER A 142 13.18 8.51 7.92
N TYR A 143 11.99 7.95 8.05
CA TYR A 143 10.75 8.61 7.65
C TYR A 143 9.57 8.16 8.50
N GLN A 144 8.56 9.02 8.63
CA GLN A 144 7.23 8.63 9.08
C GLN A 144 6.19 8.97 8.00
N ALA A 145 5.11 8.19 7.94
CA ALA A 145 3.99 8.39 7.02
C ALA A 145 2.69 7.79 7.59
N GLN A 146 1.55 8.23 7.07
CA GLN A 146 0.27 7.56 7.29
C GLN A 146 0.01 6.54 6.18
N ALA A 147 -0.46 5.36 6.54
CA ALA A 147 -0.83 4.30 5.61
C ALA A 147 -2.33 3.99 5.65
N TYR A 148 -2.93 3.88 4.47
CA TYR A 148 -4.17 3.15 4.26
C TYR A 148 -3.87 1.91 3.43
N ALA A 149 -4.28 0.74 3.89
CA ALA A 149 -4.22 -0.49 3.12
C ALA A 149 -5.61 -1.13 2.99
N ARG A 150 -5.92 -1.64 1.81
CA ARG A 150 -7.10 -2.47 1.55
C ARG A 150 -6.67 -3.76 0.87
N ARG A 151 -7.21 -4.86 1.37
CA ARG A 151 -7.02 -6.21 0.86
C ARG A 151 -8.36 -6.78 0.43
N VAL A 152 -8.39 -7.42 -0.72
CA VAL A 152 -9.55 -8.10 -1.25
C VAL A 152 -9.16 -9.53 -1.56
N LEU A 153 -9.85 -10.48 -0.96
CA LEU A 153 -9.73 -11.89 -1.30
C LEU A 153 -10.97 -12.30 -2.09
N GLU A 154 -10.75 -12.89 -3.26
CA GLU A 154 -11.78 -13.35 -4.16
C GLU A 154 -11.57 -14.83 -4.51
N ASN A 155 -12.68 -15.47 -4.87
CA ASN A 155 -12.69 -16.74 -5.59
C ASN A 155 -13.46 -16.57 -6.93
N GLU A 156 -13.80 -17.68 -7.59
CA GLU A 156 -14.52 -17.66 -8.87
C GLU A 156 -15.95 -17.09 -8.76
N GLU A 157 -16.56 -17.11 -7.56
CA GLU A 157 -17.93 -16.64 -7.31
C GLU A 157 -17.98 -15.15 -6.95
N GLY A 158 -16.89 -14.59 -6.43
CA GLY A 158 -16.77 -13.17 -6.12
C GLY A 158 -15.87 -12.87 -4.93
N ILE A 159 -16.12 -11.72 -4.29
CA ILE A 159 -15.38 -11.29 -3.11
C ILE A 159 -15.77 -12.17 -1.92
N VAL A 160 -14.77 -12.81 -1.33
CA VAL A 160 -14.91 -13.67 -0.13
C VAL A 160 -14.69 -12.85 1.13
N SER A 161 -13.74 -11.92 1.11
CA SER A 161 -13.51 -11.03 2.25
C SER A 161 -12.80 -9.74 1.84
N ILE A 162 -13.00 -8.69 2.65
CA ILE A 162 -12.29 -7.42 2.52
C ILE A 162 -11.73 -7.05 3.88
N GLY A 163 -10.47 -6.61 3.90
CA GLY A 163 -9.86 -6.01 5.08
C GLY A 163 -9.20 -4.68 4.78
N GLU A 164 -9.54 -3.67 5.57
CA GLU A 164 -8.96 -2.34 5.53
C GLU A 164 -8.20 -2.03 6.82
N LEU A 165 -7.07 -1.34 6.68
CA LEU A 165 -6.17 -0.98 7.77
C LEU A 165 -5.74 0.49 7.61
N ALA A 166 -5.80 1.25 8.69
CA ALA A 166 -5.19 2.57 8.78
C ALA A 166 -4.13 2.55 9.88
N SER A 167 -2.92 2.93 9.53
CA SER A 167 -1.75 2.85 10.42
C SER A 167 -0.81 4.03 10.25
N GLU A 168 0.02 4.25 11.25
CA GLU A 168 1.19 5.12 11.16
C GLU A 168 2.43 4.27 10.96
N ILE A 169 3.26 4.68 10.01
CA ILE A 169 4.45 3.98 9.57
C ILE A 169 5.67 4.78 9.97
N TYR A 170 6.66 4.08 10.48
CA TYR A 170 7.91 4.62 10.92
C TYR A 170 9.02 3.73 10.42
N TRP A 171 9.98 4.29 9.71
CA TRP A 171 11.14 3.57 9.24
C TRP A 171 12.39 4.32 9.65
N GLU A 172 13.37 3.58 10.12
CA GLU A 172 14.69 4.10 10.42
C GLU A 172 15.74 3.13 9.91
N ARG A 173 16.80 3.66 9.31
CA ARG A 173 17.84 2.87 8.63
C ARG A 173 18.38 1.72 9.49
N GLU A 174 18.72 2.02 10.74
CA GLU A 174 19.37 1.05 11.64
C GLU A 174 18.38 0.19 12.43
N ARG A 175 17.13 0.65 12.58
CA ARG A 175 16.11 0.01 13.44
C ARG A 175 14.96 -0.66 12.66
N GLY A 176 14.89 -0.41 11.35
CA GLY A 176 13.92 -0.98 10.43
C GLY A 176 12.53 -0.33 10.51
N LEU A 177 11.55 -1.03 9.93
CA LEU A 177 10.15 -0.62 9.88
C LEU A 177 9.43 -0.90 11.21
N ARG A 178 8.55 0.02 11.59
CA ARG A 178 7.50 -0.15 12.60
C ARG A 178 6.20 0.38 12.04
N GLU A 179 5.13 -0.35 12.27
CA GLU A 179 3.77 -0.01 11.87
C GLU A 179 2.91 -0.02 13.13
N VAL A 180 2.22 1.09 13.38
CA VAL A 180 1.29 1.25 14.50
C VAL A 180 -0.11 1.33 13.94
N VAL A 181 -0.89 0.26 14.15
CA VAL A 181 -2.28 0.17 13.71
C VAL A 181 -3.15 1.11 14.53
N LYS A 182 -3.81 2.06 13.85
CA LYS A 182 -4.72 3.03 14.45
C LYS A 182 -6.17 2.62 14.33
N SER A 183 -6.57 2.04 13.21
CA SER A 183 -7.94 1.56 13.02
C SER A 183 -7.99 0.50 11.92
N ARG A 184 -9.02 -0.34 11.95
CA ARG A 184 -9.22 -1.43 11.00
C ARG A 184 -10.71 -1.65 10.74
N ARG A 185 -11.03 -2.22 9.59
CA ARG A 185 -12.38 -2.60 9.20
C ARG A 185 -12.35 -3.85 8.34
N VAL A 186 -13.16 -4.84 8.66
CA VAL A 186 -13.23 -6.10 7.91
C VAL A 186 -14.66 -6.52 7.63
N THR A 187 -14.87 -7.39 6.64
CA THR A 187 -16.15 -8.09 6.44
C THR A 187 -16.47 -8.96 7.66
N GLN A 188 -17.75 -9.20 7.94
CA GLN A 188 -18.19 -9.81 9.20
C GLN A 188 -17.82 -11.29 9.35
N ASN A 189 -17.35 -11.92 8.29
CA ASN A 189 -16.90 -13.31 8.28
C ASN A 189 -15.43 -13.51 8.68
N LEU A 190 -14.67 -12.43 8.91
CA LEU A 190 -13.29 -12.49 9.39
C LEU A 190 -13.21 -12.15 10.88
N ASP A 191 -12.42 -12.91 11.65
CA ASP A 191 -12.08 -12.49 13.00
C ASP A 191 -11.14 -11.27 12.94
N ALA A 192 -11.30 -10.37 13.90
CA ALA A 192 -10.51 -9.17 14.02
C ALA A 192 -9.02 -9.50 14.26
N GLN A 193 -8.67 -10.65 14.86
CA GLN A 193 -7.28 -11.11 14.97
C GLN A 193 -6.71 -11.61 13.64
N GLU A 194 -7.51 -12.27 12.81
CA GLU A 194 -7.12 -12.75 11.47
C GLU A 194 -6.90 -11.60 10.48
N ALA A 195 -7.56 -10.47 10.73
CA ALA A 195 -7.35 -9.22 10.01
C ALA A 195 -6.00 -8.52 10.31
N TYR A 196 -5.22 -9.03 11.26
CA TYR A 196 -3.97 -8.41 11.73
C TYR A 196 -2.76 -8.79 10.86
N ILE A 197 -2.81 -8.37 9.59
CA ILE A 197 -1.69 -8.46 8.66
C ILE A 197 -1.21 -7.04 8.40
N SER A 198 0.11 -6.81 8.44
CA SER A 198 0.75 -5.50 8.21
C SER A 198 0.34 -4.91 6.84
N ALA A 199 0.20 -3.59 6.76
CA ALA A 199 0.01 -2.87 5.50
C ALA A 199 1.19 -3.05 4.52
N PHE A 200 2.32 -3.58 4.99
CA PHE A 200 3.57 -3.81 4.27
C PHE A 200 3.98 -5.29 4.18
N ALA A 201 3.15 -6.22 4.68
CA ALA A 201 3.44 -7.64 4.54
C ALA A 201 3.53 -8.03 3.05
N GLY A 202 4.72 -8.43 2.59
CA GLY A 202 4.95 -8.87 1.21
C GLY A 202 5.19 -7.74 0.19
N PHE A 203 5.31 -6.49 0.63
CA PHE A 203 5.61 -5.37 -0.26
C PHE A 203 7.11 -5.17 -0.44
N ALA A 204 7.55 -5.19 -1.71
CA ALA A 204 8.87 -4.76 -2.13
C ALA A 204 8.97 -3.23 -2.10
N ASN A 205 10.15 -2.63 -2.00
CA ASN A 205 10.40 -1.28 -2.50
C ASN A 205 11.39 -1.42 -3.66
N PHE A 206 11.01 -1.06 -4.89
CA PHE A 206 11.87 -1.31 -6.05
C PHE A 206 13.07 -0.36 -6.19
N TYR A 207 13.23 0.59 -5.27
CA TYR A 207 14.52 1.23 -5.02
C TYR A 207 15.46 0.39 -4.15
N ASP A 208 15.01 -0.61 -3.40
CA ASP A 208 15.91 -1.45 -2.63
C ASP A 208 16.71 -2.38 -3.55
N ASP A 209 17.96 -2.65 -3.15
CA ASP A 209 18.92 -3.47 -3.89
C ASP A 209 18.49 -4.94 -3.88
N ASP A 210 18.12 -5.42 -2.70
CA ASP A 210 17.73 -6.79 -2.42
C ASP A 210 16.27 -6.82 -2.00
N ILE A 211 15.44 -7.51 -2.77
CA ILE A 211 13.99 -7.53 -2.58
C ILE A 211 13.56 -8.91 -2.08
N PRO A 212 13.06 -9.03 -0.84
CA PRO A 212 12.53 -10.27 -0.32
C PRO A 212 11.34 -10.76 -1.16
N PHE A 213 11.36 -12.05 -1.51
CA PHE A 213 10.31 -12.71 -2.27
C PHE A 213 10.21 -14.17 -1.82
N ILE A 214 9.12 -14.53 -1.14
CA ILE A 214 8.76 -15.89 -0.70
C ILE A 214 9.98 -16.75 -0.29
N GLY A 215 10.56 -16.46 0.88
CA GLY A 215 11.69 -17.23 1.41
C GLY A 215 13.03 -17.04 0.70
N HIS A 216 13.08 -16.22 -0.34
CA HIS A 216 14.27 -15.86 -1.10
C HIS A 216 14.44 -14.34 -1.20
N THR A 217 15.55 -13.93 -1.79
CA THR A 217 15.83 -12.53 -2.13
C THR A 217 16.07 -12.44 -3.63
N LEU A 218 15.44 -11.48 -4.28
CA LEU A 218 15.62 -11.18 -5.70
C LEU A 218 16.39 -9.87 -5.85
N ILE A 219 17.29 -9.84 -6.82
CA ILE A 219 18.01 -8.61 -7.16
C ILE A 219 17.05 -7.57 -7.75
N GLY A 220 17.00 -6.38 -7.17
CA GLY A 220 16.15 -5.28 -7.64
C GLY A 220 16.59 -4.71 -9.00
N PRO A 221 15.68 -4.09 -9.77
CA PRO A 221 16.00 -3.48 -11.06
C PRO A 221 16.91 -2.25 -10.94
N THR A 222 17.06 -1.70 -9.73
CA THR A 222 17.95 -0.58 -9.42
C THR A 222 19.18 -0.97 -8.61
N HIS A 223 19.45 -2.26 -8.43
CA HIS A 223 20.66 -2.76 -7.77
C HIS A 223 21.94 -2.25 -8.48
N PRO A 224 23.07 -1.97 -7.79
CA PRO A 224 24.34 -1.56 -8.41
C PRO A 224 24.78 -2.46 -9.59
N ASP A 225 24.56 -3.75 -9.43
CA ASP A 225 24.82 -4.78 -10.44
C ASP A 225 23.64 -5.10 -11.37
N ALA A 226 22.54 -4.36 -11.35
CA ALA A 226 21.33 -4.67 -12.12
C ALA A 226 21.62 -4.90 -13.63
N LEU A 227 22.53 -4.12 -14.25
CA LEU A 227 22.90 -4.30 -15.66
C LEU A 227 23.65 -5.61 -15.96
N LYS A 228 24.14 -6.34 -14.94
CA LYS A 228 24.69 -7.70 -15.11
C LYS A 228 23.59 -8.77 -15.12
N HIS A 229 22.43 -8.43 -14.58
CA HIS A 229 21.33 -9.33 -14.27
C HIS A 229 20.12 -9.12 -15.19
N TYR A 230 19.94 -7.90 -15.68
CA TYR A 230 18.82 -7.49 -16.50
C TYR A 230 19.27 -7.04 -17.88
N HIS A 231 18.45 -7.30 -18.88
CA HIS A 231 18.38 -6.57 -20.13
C HIS A 231 17.32 -5.48 -20.00
N PHE A 232 17.61 -4.30 -20.53
CA PHE A 232 16.73 -3.15 -20.49
C PHE A 232 16.54 -2.63 -21.90
N ASP A 233 15.29 -2.54 -22.37
CA ASP A 233 14.95 -1.96 -23.67
C ASP A 233 14.01 -0.78 -23.51
N LEU A 234 14.20 0.25 -24.33
CA LEU A 234 13.26 1.36 -24.40
C LEU A 234 12.06 0.91 -25.22
N ILE A 235 10.91 0.74 -24.57
CA ILE A 235 9.70 0.21 -25.19
C ILE A 235 8.65 1.29 -25.50
N GLY A 236 8.80 2.48 -24.91
CA GLY A 236 7.88 3.58 -25.13
C GLY A 236 8.32 4.86 -24.46
N GLN A 237 7.59 5.91 -24.75
CA GLN A 237 7.73 7.20 -24.10
C GLN A 237 6.38 7.81 -23.86
N ARG A 238 6.22 8.42 -22.70
CA ARG A 238 5.06 9.20 -22.32
C ARG A 238 5.53 10.57 -21.86
N TYR A 239 4.58 11.44 -21.59
CA TYR A 239 4.85 12.77 -21.04
C TYR A 239 4.14 12.92 -19.71
N LEU A 240 4.79 13.56 -18.76
CA LEU A 240 4.16 14.08 -17.56
C LEU A 240 4.37 15.60 -17.60
N ASP A 241 3.31 16.30 -17.99
CA ASP A 241 3.38 17.72 -18.34
C ASP A 241 4.38 17.99 -19.46
N ASP A 242 5.42 18.79 -19.21
CA ASP A 242 6.48 19.12 -20.16
C ASP A 242 7.68 18.17 -20.10
N LYS A 243 7.64 17.16 -19.23
CA LYS A 243 8.75 16.23 -19.01
C LYS A 243 8.53 14.90 -19.71
N VAL A 244 9.60 14.39 -20.32
CA VAL A 244 9.62 13.06 -20.92
C VAL A 244 9.68 11.99 -19.83
N VAL A 245 8.91 10.93 -20.02
CA VAL A 245 8.93 9.71 -19.20
C VAL A 245 9.27 8.54 -20.11
N PHE A 246 10.40 7.88 -19.85
CA PHE A 246 10.84 6.69 -20.58
C PHE A 246 10.18 5.45 -19.99
N ASP A 247 9.50 4.67 -20.83
CA ASP A 247 9.02 3.34 -20.47
C ASP A 247 10.07 2.31 -20.89
N ILE A 248 10.66 1.64 -19.90
CA ILE A 248 11.78 0.71 -20.07
C ILE A 248 11.33 -0.69 -19.65
N SER A 249 11.49 -1.68 -20.53
CA SER A 249 11.32 -3.08 -20.15
C SER A 249 12.45 -3.53 -19.24
N VAL A 250 12.13 -4.44 -18.33
CA VAL A 250 13.08 -5.10 -17.44
C VAL A 250 12.92 -6.59 -17.68
N GLU A 251 13.97 -7.25 -18.18
CA GLU A 251 13.95 -8.69 -18.41
C GLU A 251 15.22 -9.34 -17.87
N PRO A 252 15.16 -10.53 -17.24
CA PRO A 252 16.37 -11.23 -16.82
C PRO A 252 17.23 -11.60 -18.04
N LYS A 253 18.56 -11.46 -17.94
CA LYS A 253 19.48 -11.79 -19.06
C LYS A 253 19.39 -13.24 -19.53
N ASN A 254 18.90 -14.14 -18.68
CA ASN A 254 18.62 -15.51 -19.05
C ASN A 254 17.39 -16.05 -18.30
N LYS A 255 16.74 -17.06 -18.89
CA LYS A 255 15.48 -17.62 -18.39
C LYS A 255 15.58 -18.37 -17.06
N LEU A 256 16.79 -18.72 -16.62
CA LEU A 256 17.03 -19.45 -15.36
C LEU A 256 17.30 -18.51 -14.19
N GLN A 257 17.47 -17.21 -14.46
CA GLN A 257 17.82 -16.25 -13.45
C GLN A 257 16.59 -15.84 -12.63
N ALA A 258 16.67 -16.02 -11.32
CA ALA A 258 15.71 -15.48 -10.37
C ALA A 258 15.87 -13.96 -10.31
N ALA A 259 14.84 -13.24 -10.75
CA ALA A 259 14.80 -11.80 -10.97
C ALA A 259 13.34 -11.34 -11.18
N PHE A 260 13.14 -10.09 -11.58
CA PHE A 260 11.84 -9.54 -11.99
C PHE A 260 11.70 -9.44 -13.52
N VAL A 261 10.47 -9.31 -14.00
CA VAL A 261 10.15 -9.03 -15.40
C VAL A 261 9.01 -8.00 -15.46
N GLY A 262 9.05 -7.10 -16.43
CA GLY A 262 7.97 -6.13 -16.67
C GLY A 262 8.50 -4.77 -17.12
N ARG A 263 7.99 -3.69 -16.54
CA ARG A 263 8.24 -2.32 -16.99
C ARG A 263 8.57 -1.39 -15.83
N VAL A 264 9.47 -0.44 -16.08
CA VAL A 264 9.72 0.70 -15.22
C VAL A 264 9.56 2.00 -16.01
N SER A 265 9.00 3.03 -15.37
CA SER A 265 8.87 4.36 -15.95
C SER A 265 9.86 5.30 -15.29
N VAL A 266 10.71 5.94 -16.08
CA VAL A 266 11.79 6.81 -15.61
C VAL A 266 11.57 8.22 -16.11
N LEU A 267 11.53 9.19 -15.19
CA LEU A 267 11.49 10.62 -15.52
C LEU A 267 12.85 11.05 -16.12
N ASP A 268 12.80 11.74 -17.25
CA ASP A 268 13.98 12.34 -17.88
C ASP A 268 14.63 13.40 -16.98
N GLU A 269 15.92 13.66 -17.23
CA GLU A 269 16.83 14.58 -16.51
C GLU A 269 17.09 14.25 -15.04
N ASP A 270 16.03 13.93 -14.29
CA ASP A 270 16.03 13.50 -12.89
C ASP A 270 16.48 12.05 -12.74
N PHE A 271 16.26 11.22 -13.77
CA PHE A 271 16.46 9.77 -13.75
C PHE A 271 15.80 9.11 -12.53
N ALA A 272 14.60 9.57 -12.20
CA ALA A 272 13.82 9.05 -11.09
C ALA A 272 12.82 8.01 -11.59
N LEU A 273 12.74 6.86 -10.93
CA LEU A 273 11.60 5.97 -11.11
C LEU A 273 10.33 6.73 -10.71
N LEU A 274 9.34 6.72 -11.59
CA LEU A 274 7.99 7.23 -11.36
C LEU A 274 6.99 6.11 -11.13
N GLU A 275 7.08 5.06 -11.94
CA GLU A 275 6.19 3.90 -11.89
C GLU A 275 7.01 2.62 -12.06
N VAL A 276 6.56 1.55 -11.43
CA VAL A 276 7.07 0.20 -11.60
C VAL A 276 5.87 -0.72 -11.78
N GLU A 277 5.94 -1.62 -12.76
CA GLU A 277 4.98 -2.70 -13.01
C GLU A 277 5.79 -3.98 -13.26
N LEU A 278 6.00 -4.76 -12.20
CA LEU A 278 6.90 -5.91 -12.24
C LEU A 278 6.26 -7.16 -11.66
N ALA A 279 6.62 -8.31 -12.24
CA ALA A 279 6.31 -9.63 -11.76
C ALA A 279 7.61 -10.39 -11.46
N PRO A 280 7.64 -11.32 -10.50
CA PRO A 280 8.74 -12.27 -10.38
C PRO A 280 8.87 -13.08 -11.67
N SER A 281 10.10 -13.36 -12.11
CA SER A 281 10.33 -14.21 -13.29
C SER A 281 9.83 -15.63 -13.04
N ARG A 282 9.58 -16.40 -14.12
CA ARG A 282 9.19 -17.82 -14.00
C ARG A 282 10.19 -18.64 -13.18
N ALA A 283 11.49 -18.32 -13.27
CA ALA A 283 12.53 -18.97 -12.47
C ALA A 283 12.39 -18.61 -10.97
N SER A 284 12.14 -17.33 -10.65
CA SER A 284 11.84 -16.91 -9.27
C SER A 284 10.63 -17.65 -8.69
N MET A 285 9.55 -17.74 -9.47
CA MET A 285 8.33 -18.44 -9.08
C MET A 285 8.56 -19.93 -8.85
N THR A 286 9.27 -20.59 -9.76
CA THR A 286 9.56 -22.03 -9.68
C THR A 286 10.46 -22.37 -8.49
N SER A 287 11.41 -21.49 -8.16
CA SER A 287 12.27 -21.66 -6.98
C SER A 287 11.49 -21.48 -5.68
N ALA A 288 10.63 -20.47 -5.62
CA ALA A 288 9.89 -20.12 -4.41
C ALA A 288 8.79 -21.13 -4.05
N VAL A 289 8.09 -21.66 -5.05
CA VAL A 289 6.95 -22.56 -4.86
C VAL A 289 7.08 -23.77 -5.78
N PRO A 290 7.88 -24.79 -5.40
CA PRO A 290 8.11 -25.99 -6.21
C PRO A 290 6.95 -27.00 -6.09
N LEU A 291 5.71 -26.55 -6.31
CA LEU A 291 4.51 -27.39 -6.21
C LEU A 291 4.06 -27.87 -7.59
N PRO A 292 4.08 -29.19 -7.88
CA PRO A 292 3.78 -29.72 -9.23
C PRO A 292 2.29 -29.65 -9.62
N LEU A 293 1.43 -29.16 -8.72
CA LEU A 293 -0.04 -29.20 -8.83
C LEU A 293 -0.66 -27.83 -9.13
N ILE A 294 0.18 -26.80 -9.23
CA ILE A 294 -0.25 -25.44 -9.58
C ILE A 294 -0.41 -25.39 -11.09
N GLU A 295 -1.64 -25.15 -11.55
CA GLU A 295 -1.96 -24.97 -12.97
C GLU A 295 -1.48 -23.60 -13.45
N HIS A 296 -1.83 -22.56 -12.68
CA HIS A 296 -1.45 -21.17 -12.91
C HIS A 296 -1.18 -20.45 -11.59
N MET A 297 -0.14 -19.62 -11.57
CA MET A 297 0.18 -18.75 -10.44
C MET A 297 0.82 -17.47 -10.95
N ASP A 298 0.07 -16.37 -10.84
CA ASP A 298 0.46 -15.05 -11.31
C ASP A 298 0.67 -14.13 -10.12
N PHE A 299 1.75 -13.36 -10.17
CA PHE A 299 2.08 -12.32 -9.20
C PHE A 299 2.44 -11.05 -9.96
N ALA A 300 1.88 -9.91 -9.54
CA ALA A 300 2.23 -8.61 -10.08
C ALA A 300 2.34 -7.58 -8.97
N TYR A 301 3.28 -6.66 -9.14
CA TYR A 301 3.48 -5.49 -8.30
C TYR A 301 3.36 -4.24 -9.15
N GLN A 302 2.66 -3.23 -8.61
CA GLN A 302 2.67 -1.88 -9.15
C GLN A 302 3.07 -0.89 -8.07
N GLN A 303 3.91 0.09 -8.40
CA GLN A 303 4.28 1.16 -7.48
C GLN A 303 4.35 2.50 -8.18
N GLN A 304 3.94 3.55 -7.47
CA GLN A 304 4.18 4.93 -7.88
C GLN A 304 5.12 5.60 -6.88
N PHE A 305 6.06 6.40 -7.37
CA PHE A 305 7.06 7.09 -6.56
C PHE A 305 6.93 8.61 -6.65
N ARG A 306 7.34 9.28 -5.58
CA ARG A 306 7.40 10.75 -5.49
C ARG A 306 8.72 11.21 -4.91
N GLY A 307 9.07 12.45 -5.25
CA GLY A 307 10.21 13.15 -4.69
C GLY A 307 9.86 13.87 -3.39
N PHE A 308 10.79 13.86 -2.46
CA PHE A 308 10.73 14.52 -1.17
C PHE A 308 11.99 15.38 -0.97
N ALA A 309 12.01 16.14 0.12
CA ALA A 309 13.14 16.99 0.48
C ALA A 309 14.47 16.21 0.48
N GLY A 310 15.55 16.86 0.04
CA GLY A 310 16.88 16.22 -0.05
C GLY A 310 17.04 15.28 -1.24
N GLY A 311 16.13 15.29 -2.22
CA GLY A 311 16.20 14.42 -3.40
C GLY A 311 15.76 12.98 -3.13
N VAL A 312 15.24 12.71 -1.94
CA VAL A 312 14.72 11.40 -1.54
C VAL A 312 13.57 11.00 -2.45
N ARG A 313 13.56 9.73 -2.89
CA ARG A 313 12.47 9.16 -3.70
C ARG A 313 11.82 8.03 -2.90
N LEU A 314 10.53 8.17 -2.58
CA LEU A 314 9.77 7.16 -1.85
C LEU A 314 8.50 6.78 -2.58
N PRO A 315 8.09 5.51 -2.50
CA PRO A 315 6.82 5.04 -3.05
C PRO A 315 5.65 5.65 -2.26
N VAL A 316 4.58 6.00 -2.97
CA VAL A 316 3.36 6.60 -2.42
C VAL A 316 2.13 5.73 -2.68
N ASP A 317 2.21 4.82 -3.65
CA ASP A 317 1.22 3.82 -3.97
C ASP A 317 1.92 2.48 -4.12
N TYR A 318 1.33 1.45 -3.52
CA TYR A 318 1.73 0.07 -3.71
C TYR A 318 0.51 -0.75 -4.04
N ARG A 319 0.61 -1.54 -5.09
CA ARG A 319 -0.39 -2.54 -5.45
C ARG A 319 0.29 -3.87 -5.65
N ALA A 320 -0.35 -4.92 -5.17
CA ALA A 320 0.10 -6.28 -5.41
C ALA A 320 -1.12 -7.15 -5.69
N SER A 321 -1.01 -8.02 -6.69
CA SER A 321 -2.03 -9.01 -7.01
C SER A 321 -1.40 -10.39 -7.08
N MET A 322 -2.05 -11.37 -6.48
CA MET A 322 -1.72 -12.78 -6.59
C MET A 322 -2.96 -13.53 -7.09
N ALA A 323 -2.81 -14.35 -8.11
CA ALA A 323 -3.84 -15.28 -8.55
C ALA A 323 -3.27 -16.70 -8.59
N VAL A 324 -3.92 -17.66 -7.95
CA VAL A 324 -3.49 -19.06 -7.89
C VAL A 324 -4.64 -19.97 -8.28
N LYS A 325 -4.37 -20.89 -9.20
CA LYS A 325 -5.30 -21.96 -9.59
C LYS A 325 -4.62 -23.32 -9.40
N ILE A 326 -5.22 -24.15 -8.56
CA ILE A 326 -4.72 -25.49 -8.22
C ILE A 326 -5.76 -26.51 -8.68
N SER A 327 -5.37 -27.42 -9.58
CA SER A 327 -6.29 -28.41 -10.12
C SER A 327 -5.54 -29.66 -10.59
N MET A 328 -6.09 -30.82 -10.28
CA MET A 328 -5.62 -32.11 -10.80
C MET A 328 -6.81 -33.04 -11.05
N VAL A 329 -6.55 -34.21 -11.65
CA VAL A 329 -7.60 -35.20 -11.92
C VAL A 329 -8.28 -35.62 -10.61
N GLY A 330 -9.57 -35.30 -10.49
CA GLY A 330 -10.39 -35.67 -9.34
C GLY A 330 -10.34 -34.73 -8.14
N LEU A 331 -9.51 -33.68 -8.17
CA LEU A 331 -9.39 -32.69 -7.11
C LEU A 331 -9.25 -31.28 -7.70
N HIS A 332 -10.20 -30.41 -7.41
CA HIS A 332 -10.23 -29.04 -7.87
C HIS A 332 -10.37 -28.09 -6.67
N PHE A 333 -9.45 -27.14 -6.53
CA PHE A 333 -9.58 -26.06 -5.56
C PHE A 333 -10.15 -24.83 -6.26
N PRO A 334 -11.10 -24.11 -5.63
CA PRO A 334 -11.52 -22.80 -6.12
C PRO A 334 -10.29 -21.91 -6.34
N ALA A 335 -10.26 -21.16 -7.44
CA ALA A 335 -9.21 -20.19 -7.68
C ALA A 335 -9.14 -19.16 -6.53
N ILE A 336 -7.92 -18.75 -6.18
CA ILE A 336 -7.67 -17.75 -5.15
C ILE A 336 -7.12 -16.52 -5.84
N LYS A 337 -7.80 -15.38 -5.69
CA LYS A 337 -7.27 -14.08 -6.11
C LYS A 337 -7.17 -13.17 -4.90
N TYR A 338 -6.01 -12.53 -4.74
CA TYR A 338 -5.70 -11.68 -3.61
C TYR A 338 -5.09 -10.39 -4.11
N ASP A 339 -5.80 -9.28 -3.91
CA ASP A 339 -5.37 -7.94 -4.29
C ASP A 339 -5.12 -7.11 -3.04
N VAL A 340 -4.05 -6.32 -3.07
CA VAL A 340 -3.75 -5.33 -2.03
C VAL A 340 -3.43 -4.00 -2.67
N VAL A 341 -3.99 -2.94 -2.10
CA VAL A 341 -3.59 -1.55 -2.35
C VAL A 341 -3.15 -0.91 -1.03
N THR A 342 -1.98 -0.28 -1.02
CA THR A 342 -1.45 0.49 0.11
C THR A 342 -1.05 1.89 -0.35
N ARG A 343 -1.66 2.91 0.24
CA ARG A 343 -1.44 4.34 -0.02
C ARG A 343 -0.68 4.97 1.15
N LEU A 344 0.40 5.70 0.86
CA LEU A 344 1.23 6.39 1.86
C LEU A 344 1.23 7.90 1.74
N SER A 345 0.66 8.57 2.74
CA SER A 345 0.44 10.02 2.75
C SER A 345 1.18 10.69 3.92
N ASP A 346 1.25 12.02 3.88
CA ASP A 346 1.78 12.84 4.98
C ASP A 346 3.22 12.47 5.41
N TYR A 347 4.06 12.16 4.42
CA TYR A 347 5.47 11.86 4.64
C TYR A 347 6.22 12.98 5.36
N GLN A 348 7.02 12.58 6.35
CA GLN A 348 8.07 13.40 6.92
C GLN A 348 9.36 12.61 6.89
N VAL A 349 10.36 13.14 6.20
CA VAL A 349 11.67 12.49 5.99
C VAL A 349 12.70 13.07 6.94
N ASN A 350 13.63 12.23 7.39
CA ASN A 350 14.74 12.59 8.29
C ASN A 350 14.27 13.27 9.58
N VAL A 351 13.27 12.67 10.23
CA VAL A 351 12.74 13.11 11.52
C VAL A 351 13.23 12.23 12.66
N ASP A 352 13.40 12.81 13.83
CA ASP A 352 13.77 12.06 15.04
C ASP A 352 12.64 11.14 15.48
N MET A 353 12.98 9.88 15.77
CA MET A 353 12.01 8.86 16.18
C MET A 353 12.12 8.55 17.67
N PRO A 354 10.98 8.45 18.38
CA PRO A 354 10.99 8.13 19.81
C PRO A 354 11.46 6.68 20.04
N ASP A 355 12.39 6.49 20.99
CA ASP A 355 12.96 5.17 21.31
C ASP A 355 11.91 4.14 21.73
N SER A 356 10.81 4.60 22.36
CA SER A 356 9.70 3.73 22.78
C SER A 356 9.11 2.93 21.63
N LEU A 357 9.15 3.46 20.41
CA LEU A 357 8.62 2.79 19.22
C LEU A 357 9.42 1.51 18.87
N TYR A 358 10.70 1.51 19.20
CA TYR A 358 11.65 0.43 18.91
C TYR A 358 12.01 -0.40 20.14
N ALA A 359 11.30 -0.20 21.26
CA ALA A 359 11.47 -1.01 22.46
C ALA A 359 11.05 -2.48 22.24
N SER A 360 10.19 -2.75 21.25
CA SER A 360 9.82 -4.09 20.79
C SER A 360 10.45 -4.39 19.43
N GLU A 361 10.82 -5.67 19.22
CA GLU A 361 11.21 -6.20 17.91
C GLU A 361 10.01 -6.41 16.98
N GLU A 362 8.77 -6.33 17.50
CA GLU A 362 7.56 -6.44 16.70
C GLU A 362 7.45 -5.28 15.71
N VAL A 363 7.42 -5.63 14.42
CA VAL A 363 7.19 -4.69 13.32
C VAL A 363 5.79 -4.10 13.40
N LEU A 364 4.78 -4.92 13.72
CA LEU A 364 3.39 -4.52 13.75
C LEU A 364 2.90 -4.40 15.21
N GLN A 365 2.50 -3.20 15.61
CA GLN A 365 2.00 -2.89 16.94
C GLN A 365 0.53 -2.41 16.86
N VAL A 366 -0.30 -2.84 17.81
CA VAL A 366 -1.68 -2.33 17.95
C VAL A 366 -1.71 -1.20 18.96
N ASP A 367 -2.21 -0.04 18.56
CA ASP A 367 -2.60 0.99 19.52
C ASP A 367 -3.89 0.55 20.24
N SER A 368 -3.73 -0.12 21.38
CA SER A 368 -4.80 -0.76 22.14
C SER A 368 -5.87 0.24 22.64
N LEU A 369 -5.59 1.54 22.62
CA LEU A 369 -6.50 2.62 23.01
C LEU A 369 -7.21 3.29 21.80
N ALA A 370 -6.77 3.02 20.56
CA ALA A 370 -7.20 3.75 19.36
C ALA A 370 -7.98 2.92 18.33
N VAL A 371 -8.00 1.58 18.42
CA VAL A 371 -8.76 0.73 17.49
C VAL A 371 -10.27 0.90 17.71
N ALA A 372 -10.80 1.99 17.20
CA ALA A 372 -12.23 2.23 17.17
C ALA A 372 -12.87 1.46 16.01
N GLN A 373 -13.97 0.78 16.31
CA GLN A 373 -14.82 0.14 15.31
C GLN A 373 -15.56 1.20 14.47
N ASP A 374 -15.48 1.04 13.15
CA ASP A 374 -16.19 1.70 12.03
C ASP A 374 -16.28 3.24 11.98
N SER A 375 -16.70 3.90 13.05
CA SER A 375 -17.08 5.32 13.07
C SER A 375 -15.90 6.30 13.07
N SER A 376 -14.70 5.88 13.48
CA SER A 376 -13.47 6.69 13.45
C SER A 376 -12.59 6.43 12.22
N PHE A 377 -12.77 5.28 11.55
CA PHE A 377 -11.96 4.88 10.40
C PHE A 377 -12.04 5.92 9.27
N ALA A 378 -13.20 6.55 9.09
CA ALA A 378 -13.40 7.65 8.12
C ALA A 378 -12.54 8.90 8.40
N ARG A 379 -12.09 9.12 9.64
CA ARG A 379 -11.37 10.34 10.03
C ARG A 379 -9.86 10.24 9.86
N LEU A 380 -9.29 9.03 9.77
CA LEU A 380 -7.86 8.82 10.02
C LEU A 380 -6.96 8.70 8.79
N ALA A 381 -7.45 8.34 7.60
CA ALA A 381 -6.61 8.25 6.39
C ALA A 381 -7.28 8.86 5.15
N ASP A 382 -6.49 9.38 4.21
CA ASP A 382 -6.92 9.63 2.84
C ASP A 382 -7.08 8.28 2.14
N LYS A 383 -8.33 7.80 2.08
CA LYS A 383 -8.63 6.46 1.59
C LYS A 383 -8.74 6.45 0.08
N VAL A 384 -8.38 5.30 -0.50
CA VAL A 384 -8.82 4.93 -1.84
C VAL A 384 -10.31 4.57 -1.74
N PRO A 385 -11.22 5.20 -2.51
CA PRO A 385 -12.64 4.86 -2.45
C PRO A 385 -12.92 3.38 -2.75
N LEU A 386 -13.97 2.84 -2.13
CA LEU A 386 -14.42 1.47 -2.38
C LEU A 386 -15.12 1.40 -3.73
N SER A 387 -14.82 0.39 -4.53
CA SER A 387 -15.56 0.07 -5.74
C SER A 387 -17.00 -0.33 -5.42
N ALA A 388 -17.88 -0.30 -6.43
CA ALA A 388 -19.26 -0.77 -6.26
C ALA A 388 -19.35 -2.23 -5.79
N ARG A 389 -18.42 -3.09 -6.27
CA ARG A 389 -18.34 -4.51 -5.86
C ARG A 389 -17.93 -4.64 -4.39
N GLU A 390 -16.95 -3.86 -3.95
CA GLU A 390 -16.49 -3.86 -2.56
C GLU A 390 -17.56 -3.33 -1.59
N GLN A 391 -18.29 -2.29 -1.99
CA GLN A 391 -19.42 -1.77 -1.22
C GLN A 391 -20.53 -2.82 -1.06
N ALA A 392 -20.86 -3.53 -2.15
CA ALA A 392 -21.83 -4.61 -2.11
C ALA A 392 -21.36 -5.74 -1.19
N ALA A 393 -20.10 -6.15 -1.28
CA ALA A 393 -19.53 -7.19 -0.42
C ALA A 393 -19.62 -6.84 1.08
N TYR A 394 -19.32 -5.60 1.48
CA TYR A 394 -19.53 -5.14 2.85
C TYR A 394 -20.99 -5.19 3.31
N ALA A 395 -21.95 -5.04 2.39
CA ALA A 395 -23.37 -5.10 2.70
C ALA A 395 -23.92 -6.52 2.77
N THR A 396 -23.31 -7.48 2.06
CA THR A 396 -23.85 -8.84 1.89
C THR A 396 -23.10 -9.92 2.66
N ILE A 397 -21.79 -9.74 2.92
CA ILE A 397 -21.00 -10.74 3.63
C ILE A 397 -21.24 -10.61 5.14
N ASP A 398 -21.93 -11.61 5.68
CA ASP A 398 -22.26 -11.71 7.10
C ASP A 398 -21.45 -12.79 7.82
N SER A 399 -21.62 -12.90 9.14
CA SER A 399 -20.89 -13.86 9.98
C SER A 399 -21.24 -15.33 9.72
N THR A 400 -22.29 -15.64 8.95
CA THR A 400 -22.68 -17.02 8.61
C THR A 400 -21.92 -17.55 7.40
N MET A 401 -21.37 -16.67 6.56
CA MET A 401 -20.57 -17.01 5.39
C MET A 401 -19.14 -17.36 5.80
N GLN A 402 -18.94 -18.59 6.29
CA GLN A 402 -17.62 -19.03 6.79
C GLN A 402 -16.55 -18.95 5.70
N PHE A 403 -15.45 -18.27 6.05
CA PHE A 403 -14.30 -18.04 5.17
C PHE A 403 -13.74 -19.34 4.60
N GLU A 404 -13.65 -20.40 5.41
CA GLU A 404 -13.08 -21.69 5.05
C GLU A 404 -13.93 -22.44 4.02
N ASN A 405 -15.24 -22.16 3.98
CA ASN A 405 -16.15 -22.80 3.03
C ASN A 405 -15.92 -22.30 1.59
N ALA A 406 -15.45 -21.06 1.44
CA ALA A 406 -15.25 -20.43 0.14
C ALA A 406 -14.11 -21.06 -0.69
N PHE A 407 -13.23 -21.85 -0.05
CA PHE A 407 -12.07 -22.48 -0.69
C PHE A 407 -12.03 -24.00 -0.52
N GLN A 408 -13.15 -24.61 -0.14
CA GLN A 408 -13.23 -26.06 -0.02
C GLN A 408 -12.99 -26.75 -1.38
N PRO A 409 -12.13 -27.76 -1.45
CA PRO A 409 -11.90 -28.48 -2.68
C PRO A 409 -13.13 -29.31 -3.09
N THR A 410 -13.27 -29.52 -4.39
CA THR A 410 -14.32 -30.34 -5.00
C THR A 410 -13.72 -31.48 -5.81
N GLY A 411 -14.56 -32.45 -6.21
CA GLY A 411 -14.16 -33.64 -6.96
C GLY A 411 -14.14 -34.93 -6.13
N PHE A 412 -13.91 -36.07 -6.78
CA PHE A 412 -14.01 -37.39 -6.12
C PHE A 412 -12.88 -37.64 -5.11
N LEU A 413 -11.73 -36.96 -5.23
CA LEU A 413 -10.63 -37.03 -4.27
C LEU A 413 -10.78 -36.03 -3.12
N ALA A 414 -11.61 -34.98 -3.24
CA ALA A 414 -11.80 -33.99 -2.17
C ALA A 414 -12.29 -34.62 -0.86
N ARG A 415 -13.09 -35.69 -0.96
CA ARG A 415 -13.57 -36.47 0.19
C ARG A 415 -12.46 -37.10 1.03
N LEU A 416 -11.28 -37.33 0.45
CA LEU A 416 -10.13 -37.87 1.18
C LEU A 416 -9.49 -36.80 2.07
N LEU A 417 -9.50 -35.53 1.66
CA LEU A 417 -8.92 -34.41 2.41
C LEU A 417 -9.82 -33.95 3.57
N VAL A 418 -11.14 -33.95 3.36
CA VAL A 418 -12.10 -33.52 4.39
C VAL A 418 -12.18 -34.51 5.55
N LYS A 419 -11.93 -35.80 5.30
CA LYS A 419 -11.98 -36.85 6.33
C LYS A 419 -10.82 -36.74 7.32
N GLU A 420 -9.63 -36.40 6.84
CA GLU A 420 -8.42 -36.25 7.66
C GLU A 420 -8.52 -35.06 8.64
N GLN A 421 -9.17 -33.96 8.23
CA GLN A 421 -9.43 -32.82 9.11
C GLN A 421 -10.42 -33.13 10.23
N ALA A 422 -11.39 -34.02 10.00
CA ALA A 422 -12.35 -34.46 11.03
C ALA A 422 -11.66 -35.33 12.08
N ASP A 423 -10.81 -36.28 11.65
CA ASP A 423 -10.08 -37.18 12.53
C ASP A 423 -9.03 -36.43 13.38
N GLU A 424 -8.31 -35.44 12.82
CA GLU A 424 -7.36 -34.60 13.59
C GLU A 424 -8.05 -33.69 14.63
N THR A 425 -9.26 -33.23 14.33
CA THR A 425 -10.04 -32.38 15.24
C THR A 425 -10.58 -33.20 16.43
N GLU A 426 -10.97 -34.46 16.20
CA GLU A 426 -11.38 -35.38 17.27
C GLU A 426 -10.20 -35.73 18.19
N GLU A 427 -9.03 -36.09 17.66
CA GLU A 427 -7.85 -36.42 18.48
C GLU A 427 -7.35 -35.23 19.34
N ARG A 428 -7.36 -34.01 18.80
CA ARG A 428 -7.00 -32.80 19.57
C ARG A 428 -7.98 -32.50 20.69
N THR A 429 -9.27 -32.75 20.46
CA THR A 429 -10.32 -32.51 21.45
C THR A 429 -10.25 -33.54 22.58
N GLU A 430 -9.95 -34.81 22.28
CA GLU A 430 -9.76 -35.86 23.27
C GLU A 430 -8.53 -35.60 24.17
N GLN A 431 -7.38 -35.24 23.58
CA GLN A 431 -6.15 -34.95 24.34
C GLN A 431 -6.24 -33.70 25.24
N ALA A 432 -7.00 -32.68 24.83
CA ALA A 432 -7.22 -31.48 25.64
C ALA A 432 -8.16 -31.75 26.84
N THR A 433 -9.14 -32.63 26.65
CA THR A 433 -10.14 -32.99 27.67
C THR A 433 -9.52 -33.88 28.76
N GLU A 434 -8.60 -34.80 28.41
CA GLU A 434 -7.88 -35.64 29.38
C GLU A 434 -6.92 -34.86 30.30
N LYS A 435 -6.34 -33.75 29.83
CA LYS A 435 -5.34 -32.99 30.61
C LYS A 435 -5.90 -31.92 31.55
N THR A 436 -7.14 -31.48 31.35
CA THR A 436 -7.67 -30.32 32.10
C THR A 436 -9.02 -30.56 32.77
N GLY A 437 -9.72 -31.66 32.48
CA GLY A 437 -11.05 -31.95 33.02
C GLY A 437 -12.13 -30.94 32.62
N VAL A 438 -11.79 -30.01 31.72
CA VAL A 438 -12.67 -28.99 31.15
C VAL A 438 -12.70 -29.25 29.64
N ARG A 439 -13.91 -29.27 29.06
CA ARG A 439 -14.08 -29.35 27.61
C ARG A 439 -13.56 -28.03 27.02
N VAL A 440 -12.31 -28.03 26.57
CA VAL A 440 -11.71 -26.90 25.85
C VAL A 440 -12.17 -27.01 24.40
N GLU A 441 -12.93 -26.03 23.91
CA GLU A 441 -13.19 -25.93 22.47
C GLU A 441 -11.85 -25.73 21.76
N PRO A 442 -11.52 -26.55 20.74
CA PRO A 442 -10.23 -26.43 20.06
C PRO A 442 -10.16 -25.05 19.41
N SER A 443 -9.11 -24.29 19.75
CA SER A 443 -8.73 -23.11 18.98
C SER A 443 -8.60 -23.53 17.51
N ARG A 444 -9.43 -22.92 16.66
CA ARG A 444 -9.60 -23.28 15.24
C ARG A 444 -8.33 -22.96 14.46
N TRP A 445 -7.42 -23.92 14.40
CA TRP A 445 -6.21 -23.99 13.55
C TRP A 445 -4.87 -23.73 14.21
N GLY A 446 -3.95 -24.63 13.86
CA GLY A 446 -2.53 -24.51 14.13
C GLY A 446 -1.97 -23.33 13.35
N SER A 447 -1.16 -22.54 14.05
CA SER A 447 -0.27 -21.56 13.48
C SER A 447 0.50 -22.17 12.29
N VAL A 448 0.09 -21.85 11.06
CA VAL A 448 1.09 -21.56 10.04
C VAL A 448 1.79 -20.33 10.59
N ASN A 449 2.88 -20.57 11.32
CA ASN A 449 3.84 -19.56 11.69
C ASN A 449 4.44 -19.05 10.37
N LEU A 450 3.69 -18.20 9.66
CA LEU A 450 4.30 -17.07 8.97
C LEU A 450 4.80 -16.15 10.08
N LYS A 451 5.84 -16.60 10.82
CA LYS A 451 6.76 -15.63 11.37
C LYS A 451 7.17 -14.81 10.16
N PRO A 452 6.94 -13.50 10.12
CA PRO A 452 7.60 -12.68 9.12
C PRO A 452 9.09 -12.84 9.42
N ALA A 453 9.76 -13.76 8.73
CA ALA A 453 11.20 -13.78 8.65
C ALA A 453 11.61 -12.63 7.71
N LEU A 454 11.10 -11.43 7.96
CA LEU A 454 11.66 -10.19 7.50
C LEU A 454 12.70 -9.81 8.54
N ARG A 455 13.79 -10.59 8.61
CA ARG A 455 15.04 -10.01 9.08
C ARG A 455 15.50 -9.12 7.94
N TYR A 456 15.30 -7.82 8.10
CA TYR A 456 16.17 -6.86 7.44
C TYR A 456 17.56 -7.09 8.02
N ASP A 457 18.32 -7.99 7.40
CA ASP A 457 19.69 -8.23 7.82
C ASP A 457 20.47 -6.93 7.62
N ARG A 458 21.19 -6.54 8.67
CA ARG A 458 22.13 -5.42 8.65
C ARG A 458 23.05 -5.57 7.46
N VAL A 459 23.12 -4.54 6.62
CA VAL A 459 24.20 -4.37 5.66
C VAL A 459 25.49 -4.24 6.48
N GLY A 460 26.33 -5.27 6.46
CA GLY A 460 27.63 -5.27 7.09
C GLY A 460 28.72 -5.36 6.02
N GLY A 461 29.64 -4.38 6.02
CA GLY A 461 30.95 -4.45 5.36
C GLY A 461 31.09 -3.61 4.11
#